data_AF-A0A077PHX0-F1
#
_entry.id   AF-A0A077PHX0-F1
#
_cell.length_a   1.000
_cell.length_b   1.000
_cell.length_c   1.000
_cell.angle_alpha   90.00
_cell.angle_beta   90.00
_cell.angle_gamma   90.00
#
_symmetry.space_group_name_H-M   'P 1'
#
loop_
_entity.id
_entity.type
_entity.pdbx_description
1 polymer ?
#
loop_
_entity_poly.entity_id
_entity_poly.type
_entity_poly.pdbx_seq_one_letter_code
_entity_poly.pdbx_strand_id
1 'polypeptide(L)' 'MAIRKAVLGGFGIAMVPRVMVYEDLQTGKLVEILKGYSGKVLGVYAVYPYTRNLPLKIRLLIEHIMISYKNISHYF' A
#
# COMPACT_ATOMS: atom_id res chain seq x y z
N MET A 1 10.31 -8.37 4.88
CA MET A 1 8.95 -8.82 5.27
C MET A 1 8.92 -10.34 5.38
N ALA A 2 8.70 -10.89 6.58
CA ALA A 2 8.67 -12.33 6.82
C ALA A 2 7.48 -13.02 6.13
N ILE A 3 6.30 -12.39 6.13
CA ILE A 3 5.06 -12.94 5.54
C ILE A 3 5.22 -13.16 4.04
N ARG A 4 5.69 -12.15 3.28
CA ARG A 4 5.94 -12.28 1.83
C ARG A 4 6.87 -13.46 1.52
N LYS A 5 7.98 -13.60 2.26
CA LYS A 5 8.93 -14.71 2.08
C LYS A 5 8.29 -16.06 2.40
N ALA A 6 7.43 -16.13 3.41
CA ALA A 6 6.73 -17.36 3.75
C ALA A 6 5.78 -17.81 2.64
N VAL A 7 4.97 -16.90 2.07
CA VAL A 7 4.07 -17.25 0.97
C VAL A 7 4.85 -17.65 -0.29
N LEU A 8 5.91 -16.91 -0.63
CA LEU A 8 6.79 -17.27 -1.75
C LEU A 8 7.53 -18.60 -1.54
N GLY A 9 7.79 -18.98 -0.28
CA GLY A 9 8.37 -20.26 0.09
C GLY A 9 7.36 -21.42 0.15
N GLY A 10 6.09 -21.18 -0.19
CA GLY A 10 5.05 -22.22 -0.19
C GLY A 10 4.51 -22.59 1.20
N PHE A 11 4.74 -21.76 2.23
CA PHE A 11 4.29 -22.03 3.60
C PHE A 11 2.80 -21.71 3.85
N GLY A 12 1.98 -21.63 2.80
CA GLY A 12 0.53 -21.41 2.87
C GLY A 12 0.07 -20.12 2.19
N ILE A 13 -1.07 -19.60 2.65
CA ILE A 13 -1.74 -18.40 2.12
C ILE A 13 -1.67 -17.25 3.12
N ALA A 14 -1.66 -15.99 2.65
CA ALA A 14 -1.69 -14.83 3.53
C ALA A 14 -2.58 -13.73 2.98
N MET A 15 -3.20 -12.96 3.89
CA MET A 15 -3.91 -11.72 3.56
C MET A 15 -2.99 -10.54 3.85
N VAL A 16 -2.48 -9.91 2.78
CA VAL A 16 -1.57 -8.76 2.87
C VAL A 16 -2.03 -7.65 1.91
N PRO A 17 -1.66 -6.39 2.16
CA PRO A 17 -1.91 -5.31 1.20
C PRO A 17 -1.29 -5.62 -0.17
N ARG A 18 -2.03 -5.34 -1.24
CA ARG A 18 -1.62 -5.62 -2.63
C ARG A 18 -0.24 -5.05 -2.95
N VAL A 19 0.05 -3.84 -2.49
CA VAL A 19 1.34 -3.14 -2.68
C VAL A 19 2.56 -3.96 -2.21
N MET A 20 2.39 -4.85 -1.22
CA MET A 20 3.50 -5.68 -0.71
C MET A 20 3.89 -6.83 -1.64
N VAL A 21 2.97 -7.27 -2.51
CA VAL A 21 3.10 -8.47 -3.35
C VAL A 21 2.78 -8.19 -4.81
N TYR A 22 2.60 -6.92 -5.19
CA TYR A 22 2.16 -6.51 -6.52
C TYR A 22 3.02 -7.12 -7.62
N GLU A 23 4.34 -7.02 -7.51
CA GLU A 23 5.28 -7.58 -8.48
C GLU A 23 5.23 -9.11 -8.53
N ASP A 24 5.06 -9.78 -7.38
CA ASP A 24 4.95 -11.24 -7.34
C ASP A 24 3.65 -11.72 -7.99
N LEU A 25 2.57 -10.95 -7.88
CA LEU A 25 1.31 -11.19 -8.60
C LEU A 25 1.49 -10.96 -10.10
N GLN A 26 2.15 -9.87 -10.51
CA GLN A 26 2.40 -9.58 -11.93
C GLN A 26 3.29 -10.64 -12.60
N THR A 27 4.30 -11.14 -11.88
CA THR A 27 5.22 -12.18 -12.37
C THR A 27 4.66 -13.60 -12.27
N GLY A 28 3.45 -13.78 -11.70
CA GLY A 28 2.83 -15.08 -11.51
C GLY A 28 3.46 -15.96 -10.42
N LYS A 29 4.39 -15.41 -9.63
CA LYS A 29 4.98 -16.09 -8.46
C LYS A 29 3.97 -16.28 -7.34
N LEU A 30 3.00 -15.37 -7.24
CA LEU A 30 1.85 -15.48 -6.37
C LEU A 30 0.57 -15.40 -7.21
N VAL A 31 -0.49 -16.05 -6.72
CA VAL A 31 -1.81 -16.05 -7.35
C VAL A 31 -2.84 -15.59 -6.33
N GLU A 32 -3.74 -14.71 -6.77
CA GLU A 32 -4.89 -14.28 -5.97
C GLU A 32 -5.98 -15.37 -5.99
N ILE A 33 -6.30 -15.92 -4.82
CA ILE A 33 -7.20 -17.07 -4.66
C ILE A 33 -8.62 -16.70 -4.21
N LEU A 34 -8.84 -15.52 -3.63
CA LEU A 34 -10.14 -15.04 -3.14
C LEU A 34 -10.54 -13.74 -3.82
N LYS A 35 -10.62 -13.77 -5.15
CA LYS A 35 -11.01 -12.61 -5.96
C LYS A 35 -12.39 -12.10 -5.53
N GLY A 36 -12.47 -10.81 -5.21
CA GLY A 36 -13.71 -10.17 -4.72
C GLY A 36 -13.86 -10.16 -3.21
N TYR A 37 -13.00 -10.86 -2.46
CA TYR A 37 -12.94 -10.73 -1.01
C TYR A 37 -11.79 -9.81 -0.62
N SER A 38 -12.09 -8.53 -0.46
CA SER A 38 -11.11 -7.55 0.05
C SER A 38 -11.31 -7.37 1.55
N GLY A 39 -10.20 -7.32 2.30
CA GLY A 39 -10.21 -6.77 3.66
C GLY A 39 -10.68 -5.31 3.68
N LYS A 40 -10.74 -4.71 4.87
CA LYS A 40 -11.13 -3.30 5.01
C LYS A 40 -10.22 -2.42 4.15
N VAL A 41 -10.82 -1.60 3.29
CA VAL A 41 -10.08 -0.59 2.52
C VAL A 41 -9.50 0.43 3.50
N LEU A 42 -8.18 0.46 3.59
CA LEU A 42 -7.45 1.40 4.44
C LEU A 42 -6.92 2.55 3.57
N GLY A 43 -7.25 3.78 3.97
CA GLY A 43 -6.66 4.98 3.36
C GLY A 43 -5.22 5.19 3.80
N VAL A 44 -4.45 5.92 2.98
CA VAL A 44 -3.15 6.48 3.38
C VAL A 44 -3.40 7.90 3.89
N TYR A 45 -2.93 8.19 5.10
CA TYR A 45 -3.18 9.47 5.76
C TYR A 45 -1.86 10.17 6.07
N ALA A 46 -1.78 11.47 5.75
CA ALA A 46 -0.71 12.32 6.23
C ALA A 46 -1.06 12.81 7.65
N VAL A 47 -0.24 12.45 8.63
CA VAL A 47 -0.41 12.85 10.03
C VAL A 47 0.66 13.86 10.40
N TYR A 48 0.26 15.00 10.98
CA TYR A 48 1.16 16.06 11.40
C TYR A 48 0.61 16.74 12.67
N PRO A 49 1.48 17.33 13.52
CA PRO A 49 1.04 18.04 14.72
C PRO A 49 0.06 19.18 14.39
N TYR A 50 -0.96 19.34 15.22
CA TYR A 50 -1.88 20.45 15.09
C TYR A 50 -1.14 21.78 15.21
N THR A 51 -1.32 22.66 14.23
CA THR A 51 -0.77 24.02 14.20
C THR A 51 -1.84 24.97 13.72
N ARG A 52 -1.97 26.15 14.36
CA ARG A 52 -2.99 27.15 13.99
C ARG A 52 -2.85 27.59 12.52
N ASN A 53 -1.61 27.75 12.05
CA ASN A 53 -1.28 28.02 10.66
C ASN A 53 -0.32 26.94 10.17
N LEU A 54 -0.76 26.08 9.25
CA LEU A 54 0.09 25.08 8.64
C LEU A 54 1.16 25.76 7.77
N PRO A 55 2.46 25.58 8.03
CA PRO A 55 3.50 26.20 7.21
C PRO A 55 3.39 25.77 5.74
N LEU A 56 3.56 26.72 4.81
CA LEU A 56 3.43 26.46 3.36
C LEU A 56 4.30 25.28 2.89
N LYS A 57 5.53 25.16 3.40
CA LYS A 57 6.44 24.05 3.11
C LYS A 57 5.84 22.68 3.42
N ILE A 58 5.10 22.55 4.53
CA ILE A 58 4.46 21.29 4.94
C ILE A 58 3.28 20.98 4.01
N ARG A 59 2.48 22.00 3.68
CA ARG A 59 1.36 21.84 2.73
C ARG A 59 1.85 21.34 1.36
N LEU A 60 2.89 21.96 0.82
CA LEU A 60 3.48 21.57 -0.47
C LEU A 60 4.07 20.15 -0.41
N LEU A 61 4.69 19.76 0.71
CA LEU A 61 5.19 18.40 0.89
C LEU A 61 4.04 17.38 0.92
N ILE A 62 2.97 17.64 1.67
CA ILE A 62 1.79 16.76 1.73
C ILE A 62 1.16 16.62 0.35
N GLU A 63 1.03 17.72 -0.39
CA GLU A 63 0.51 17.74 -1.75
C GLU A 63 1.37 16.90 -2.70
N HIS A 64 2.69 17.07 -2.65
CA HIS A 64 3.63 16.29 -3.44
C HIS A 64 3.52 14.78 -3.15
N ILE A 65 3.45 14.39 -1.87
CA ILE A 65 3.27 12.99 -1.47
C ILE A 65 1.91 12.47 -1.97
N MET A 66 0.84 13.24 -1.80
CA MET A 66 -0.51 12.84 -2.25
C MET A 66 -0.54 12.58 -3.76
N ILE A 67 0.02 13.48 -4.56
CA ILE A 67 0.11 13.32 -6.01
C ILE A 67 0.91 12.07 -6.37
N SER A 68 2.05 11.86 -5.70
CA SER A 68 2.89 10.68 -5.93
C SER A 68 2.14 9.39 -5.64
N TYR A 69 1.40 9.30 -4.53
CA TYR A 69 0.58 8.14 -4.19
C TYR A 69 -0.57 7.92 -5.18
N LYS A 70 -1.19 8.99 -5.72
CA LYS A 70 -2.22 8.87 -6.77
C LYS A 70 -1.64 8.25 -8.05
N ASN A 71 -0.42 8.62 -8.44
CA ASN A 71 0.23 8.10 -9.64
C ASN A 71 0.52 6.59 -9.55
N ILE A 72 0.79 6.08 -8.33
CA ILE A 72 1.00 4.65 -8.07
C ILE A 72 -0.25 3.95 -7.53
N SER A 73 -1.44 4.54 -7.69
CA SER A 73 -2.70 3.99 -7.17
C SER A 73 -3.00 2.56 -7.65
N HIS A 74 -2.51 2.17 -8.82
CA HIS A 74 -2.65 0.82 -9.38
C HIS A 74 -1.89 -0.27 -8.60
N TYR A 75 -0.93 0.11 -7.74
CA TYR A 75 -0.25 -0.82 -6.83
C TYR A 75 -1.11 -1.20 -5.61
N PHE A 76 -2.11 -0.39 -5.27
CA PHE A 76 -2.99 -0.56 -4.12
C PHE A 76 -4.24 -1.34 -4.53
#